data_AF-A0A7Y4WAB7-F1
#
_entry.id   AF-A0A7Y4WAB7-F1
#
_cell.length_a   1.000
_cell.length_b   1.000
_cell.length_c   1.000
_cell.angle_alpha   90.00
_cell.angle_beta   90.00
_cell.angle_gamma   90.00
#
_symmetry.space_group_name_H-M   'P 1'
#
loop_
_entity.id
_entity.type
_entity.pdbx_description
1 polymer ?
#
loop_
_entity_poly.entity_id
_entity_poly.type
_entity_poly.pdbx_seq_one_letter_code
_entity_poly.pdbx_strand_id
1 'polypeptide(L)'
;MMNRLPHFLFPLLAILFLQAGCSSSVLELRRQLDLHRGDFRQKLADKKELAAKFLACTKQAHDEPLSEPRDSGASFESPSPDSLEAHATSVRPLGIVIDAIRRRHHEKGTSLSILSDILIEMANDETARIDLDKLTQVIDTARRWHGHLGLDEDQLEQDSSRFARTLLTYNKAYFGDLSFTARSASTGSSLRGIVKVVSKGFVDRSGNILLFPGLSAEIEVSPAKSLRISAGTVDSQRVSADLTRIFLEAFFDTAFRVPAVHGATALQVGGSFQESPYPEFDADHPTIPLEALARVTRDALRAEAAVTSLVGKAVRGGSVFSTQNETLAATLEAAAGVIAKKLIEHEGFCYYQISEVTSAIAANDQDEPRDAPVSTP
;
A
#
# COMPACT_ATOMS: atom_id res chain seq x y z
N MET A 1 23.80 20.15 -64.55
CA MET A 1 24.33 20.52 -63.21
C MET A 1 23.54 19.74 -62.17
N MET A 2 24.12 18.64 -61.65
CA MET A 2 23.49 17.80 -60.62
C MET A 2 23.99 18.26 -59.25
N ASN A 3 23.10 18.86 -58.44
CA ASN A 3 23.42 19.23 -57.07
C ASN A 3 23.51 17.97 -56.21
N ARG A 4 24.73 17.60 -55.83
CA ARG A 4 24.98 16.52 -54.86
C ARG A 4 24.44 16.97 -53.50
N LEU A 5 23.43 16.27 -53.02
CA LEU A 5 22.89 16.44 -51.67
C LEU A 5 24.00 16.09 -50.64
N PRO A 6 24.25 16.93 -49.62
CA PRO A 6 25.32 16.68 -48.64
C PRO A 6 25.07 15.37 -47.89
N HIS A 7 26.03 14.45 -47.97
CA HIS A 7 25.96 13.14 -47.30
C HIS A 7 25.94 13.22 -45.76
N PHE A 8 26.13 14.43 -45.19
CA PHE A 8 26.05 14.70 -43.76
C PHE A 8 24.63 14.88 -43.21
N LEU A 9 23.61 15.06 -44.08
CA LEU A 9 22.23 15.19 -43.63
C LEU A 9 21.60 13.86 -43.20
N PHE A 10 22.02 12.73 -43.79
CA PHE A 10 21.52 11.40 -43.46
C PHE A 10 21.84 10.94 -42.02
N PRO A 11 23.08 11.04 -41.50
CA PRO A 11 23.35 10.66 -40.12
C PRO A 11 22.67 11.59 -39.11
N LEU A 12 22.49 12.88 -39.45
CA LEU A 12 21.84 13.85 -38.56
C LEU A 12 20.31 13.61 -38.50
N LEU A 13 19.69 13.24 -39.62
CA LEU A 13 18.29 12.78 -39.66
C LEU A 13 18.12 11.44 -38.94
N ALA A 14 19.07 10.50 -39.06
CA ALA A 14 19.02 9.23 -38.33
C ALA A 14 19.13 9.44 -36.80
N ILE A 15 19.98 10.37 -36.35
CA ILE A 15 20.08 10.75 -34.93
C ILE A 15 18.80 11.45 -34.45
N LEU A 16 18.21 12.32 -35.28
CA LEU A 16 16.93 12.97 -34.94
C LEU A 16 15.76 11.97 -34.92
N PHE A 17 15.73 10.95 -35.77
CA PHE A 17 14.72 9.88 -35.71
C PHE A 17 14.94 8.92 -34.53
N LEU A 18 16.19 8.71 -34.09
CA LEU A 18 16.50 7.99 -32.85
C LEU A 18 16.15 8.81 -31.58
N GLN A 19 16.14 10.14 -31.65
CA GLN A 19 15.72 11.02 -30.56
C GLN A 19 14.22 11.39 -30.59
N ALA A 20 13.56 11.27 -31.74
CA ALA A 20 12.11 11.48 -31.90
C ALA A 20 11.28 10.21 -31.69
N GLY A 21 11.91 9.11 -31.26
CA GLY A 21 11.23 8.05 -30.53
C GLY A 21 10.76 8.62 -29.19
N CYS A 22 9.62 9.31 -29.19
CA CYS A 22 8.85 9.63 -28.00
C CYS A 22 8.38 8.32 -27.37
N SER A 23 9.30 7.58 -26.75
CA SER A 23 8.98 6.44 -25.90
C SER A 23 8.29 7.03 -24.69
N SER A 24 6.97 7.01 -24.68
CA SER A 24 6.17 7.40 -23.52
C SER A 24 6.68 6.65 -22.29
N SER A 25 6.83 7.36 -21.16
CA SER A 25 7.23 6.84 -19.83
C SER A 25 6.17 5.92 -19.20
N VAL A 26 5.51 5.13 -20.02
CA VAL A 26 4.29 4.39 -19.72
C VAL A 26 4.62 2.90 -19.75
N LEU A 27 4.54 2.28 -18.59
CA LEU A 27 4.70 0.84 -18.41
C LEU A 27 3.35 0.15 -18.60
N GLU A 28 3.28 -0.78 -19.56
CA GLU A 28 2.13 -1.66 -19.70
C GLU A 28 2.21 -2.80 -18.67
N LEU A 29 1.31 -2.81 -17.69
CA LEU A 29 1.29 -3.79 -16.59
C LEU A 29 0.38 -4.98 -16.86
N ARG A 30 -0.43 -4.87 -17.91
CA ARG A 30 -1.56 -5.75 -18.22
C ARG A 30 -1.30 -7.22 -17.89
N ARG A 31 -0.21 -7.79 -18.42
CA ARG A 31 0.08 -9.24 -18.24
C ARG A 31 0.41 -9.68 -16.81
N GLN A 32 0.85 -8.79 -15.91
CA GLN A 32 1.28 -9.16 -14.55
C GLN A 32 0.33 -8.69 -13.45
N LEU A 33 -0.36 -7.55 -13.63
CA LEU A 33 -1.37 -7.11 -12.67
C LEU A 33 -2.70 -7.89 -12.85
N ASP A 34 -3.06 -8.23 -14.09
CA ASP A 34 -4.25 -9.05 -14.39
C ASP A 34 -4.19 -10.44 -13.76
N LEU A 35 -2.98 -10.99 -13.56
CA LEU A 35 -2.78 -12.32 -12.95
C LEU A 35 -3.41 -12.45 -11.55
N HIS A 36 -3.64 -11.34 -10.85
CA HIS A 36 -4.18 -11.37 -9.49
C HIS A 36 -5.40 -10.46 -9.28
N ARG A 37 -5.50 -9.30 -9.95
CA ARG A 37 -6.65 -8.39 -9.80
C ARG A 37 -7.85 -8.81 -10.65
N GLY A 38 -7.62 -8.99 -11.95
CA GLY A 38 -8.63 -9.45 -12.90
C GLY A 38 -9.20 -10.83 -12.53
N ASP A 39 -8.37 -11.67 -11.90
CA ASP A 39 -8.74 -13.00 -11.45
C ASP A 39 -9.92 -13.00 -10.45
N PHE A 40 -9.99 -12.06 -9.49
CA PHE A 40 -11.10 -12.01 -8.53
C PHE A 40 -12.44 -11.67 -9.21
N ARG A 41 -12.46 -10.68 -10.08
CA ARG A 41 -13.67 -10.28 -10.81
C ARG A 41 -14.09 -11.36 -11.80
N GLN A 42 -13.12 -11.93 -12.53
CA GLN A 42 -13.37 -13.03 -13.47
C GLN A 42 -13.95 -14.26 -12.77
N LYS A 43 -13.44 -14.62 -11.60
CA LYS A 43 -13.99 -15.71 -10.75
C LYS A 43 -15.43 -15.46 -10.29
N LEU A 44 -15.87 -14.20 -10.29
CA LEU A 44 -17.21 -13.80 -9.89
C LEU A 44 -18.12 -13.46 -11.09
N ALA A 45 -17.62 -13.50 -12.33
CA ALA A 45 -18.35 -13.08 -13.52
C ALA A 45 -19.67 -13.86 -13.70
N ASP A 46 -19.65 -15.16 -13.41
CA ASP A 46 -20.84 -16.03 -13.49
C ASP A 46 -21.73 -15.96 -12.24
N LYS A 47 -21.33 -15.22 -11.20
CA LYS A 47 -21.97 -15.18 -9.88
C LYS A 47 -22.45 -13.77 -9.52
N LYS A 48 -23.49 -13.29 -10.22
CA LYS A 48 -24.01 -11.91 -10.11
C LYS A 48 -24.20 -11.40 -8.68
N GLU A 49 -24.79 -12.22 -7.81
CA GLU A 49 -25.01 -11.82 -6.40
C GLU A 49 -23.70 -11.63 -5.64
N LEU A 50 -22.74 -12.54 -5.82
CA LEU A 50 -21.41 -12.43 -5.21
C LEU A 50 -20.64 -11.25 -5.79
N ALA A 51 -20.72 -11.02 -7.11
CA ALA A 51 -20.11 -9.85 -7.73
C ALA A 51 -20.65 -8.54 -7.12
N ALA A 52 -21.96 -8.45 -6.86
CA ALA A 52 -22.56 -7.30 -6.20
C ALA A 52 -22.07 -7.13 -4.75
N LYS A 53 -21.98 -8.22 -3.97
CA LYS A 53 -21.43 -8.19 -2.58
C LYS A 53 -19.95 -7.80 -2.57
N PHE A 54 -19.15 -8.33 -3.50
CA PHE A 54 -17.75 -7.97 -3.68
C PHE A 54 -17.59 -6.48 -3.97
N LEU A 55 -18.40 -5.96 -4.90
CA LEU A 55 -18.40 -4.55 -5.25
C LEU A 55 -18.83 -3.67 -4.07
N ALA A 56 -19.81 -4.11 -3.28
CA ALA A 56 -20.22 -3.40 -2.06
C ALA A 56 -19.10 -3.35 -1.02
N CYS A 57 -18.41 -4.47 -0.79
CA CYS A 57 -17.25 -4.52 0.12
C CYS A 57 -16.12 -3.59 -0.33
N THR A 58 -15.74 -3.65 -1.61
CA THR A 58 -14.63 -2.83 -2.13
C THR A 58 -14.92 -1.32 -2.10
N LYS A 59 -16.20 -0.94 -2.10
CA LYS A 59 -16.69 0.46 -1.97
C LYS A 59 -16.78 0.96 -0.53
N GLN A 60 -16.76 0.08 0.46
CA GLN A 60 -17.05 0.43 1.84
C GLN A 60 -15.90 1.28 2.41
N ALA A 61 -16.21 2.52 2.81
CA ALA A 61 -15.31 3.30 3.65
C ALA A 61 -15.65 3.02 5.11
N HIS A 62 -14.67 2.56 5.88
CA HIS A 62 -14.87 2.09 7.25
C HIS A 62 -15.19 3.20 8.28
N ASP A 63 -15.28 4.47 7.86
CA ASP A 63 -15.65 5.64 8.70
C ASP A 63 -16.97 6.31 8.29
N GLU A 64 -17.78 5.70 7.40
CA GLU A 64 -19.17 6.15 7.23
C GLU A 64 -19.95 5.80 8.52
N PRO A 65 -20.57 6.78 9.22
CA PRO A 65 -21.44 6.47 10.34
C PRO A 65 -22.55 5.54 9.86
N LEU A 66 -22.72 4.40 10.53
CA LEU A 66 -23.79 3.40 10.30
C LEU A 66 -25.21 3.96 10.48
N SER A 67 -25.33 5.24 10.85
CA SER A 67 -26.55 5.92 11.23
C SER A 67 -27.12 6.79 10.10
N GLU A 68 -27.26 6.24 8.90
CA GLU A 68 -28.48 6.45 8.12
C GLU A 68 -28.79 5.15 7.37
N PRO A 69 -29.89 4.45 7.72
CA PRO A 69 -30.50 3.52 6.80
C PRO A 69 -30.86 4.33 5.55
N ARG A 70 -29.99 4.30 4.53
CA ARG A 70 -30.38 4.79 3.21
C ARG A 70 -31.56 3.93 2.80
N ASP A 71 -32.72 4.58 2.68
CA ASP A 71 -33.93 4.02 2.10
C ASP A 71 -33.53 3.16 0.91
N SER A 72 -33.76 1.85 1.05
CA SER A 72 -33.45 0.81 0.06
C SER A 72 -34.40 0.87 -1.15
N GLY A 73 -34.89 2.08 -1.49
CA GLY A 73 -35.86 2.36 -2.55
C GLY A 73 -35.27 2.89 -3.84
N ALA A 74 -33.95 3.15 -3.90
CA ALA A 74 -33.29 3.36 -5.18
C ALA A 74 -33.08 1.99 -5.83
N SER A 75 -33.87 1.71 -6.87
CA SER A 75 -33.64 0.63 -7.82
C SER A 75 -32.15 0.57 -8.18
N PHE A 76 -31.42 -0.36 -7.58
CA PHE A 76 -30.08 -0.73 -8.01
C PHE A 76 -30.23 -1.42 -9.36
N GLU A 77 -30.26 -0.61 -10.42
CA GLU A 77 -29.92 -1.10 -11.75
C GLU A 77 -28.50 -1.66 -11.59
N SER A 78 -28.40 -2.99 -11.57
CA SER A 78 -27.13 -3.67 -11.33
C SER A 78 -26.17 -3.23 -12.44
N PRO A 79 -25.11 -2.46 -12.14
CA PRO A 79 -24.16 -2.08 -13.16
C PRO A 79 -23.61 -3.36 -13.75
N SER A 80 -23.59 -3.44 -15.08
CA SER A 80 -23.03 -4.60 -15.77
C SER A 80 -21.59 -4.80 -15.27
N PRO A 81 -21.16 -6.02 -14.94
CA PRO A 81 -19.81 -6.30 -14.43
C PRO A 81 -18.69 -5.82 -15.37
N ASP A 82 -19.00 -5.56 -16.64
CA ASP A 82 -18.10 -5.06 -17.68
C ASP A 82 -18.08 -3.53 -17.82
N SER A 83 -18.78 -2.76 -16.97
CA SER A 83 -18.77 -1.30 -17.11
C SER A 83 -17.52 -0.66 -16.45
N LEU A 84 -16.95 0.33 -17.11
CA LEU A 84 -15.88 1.21 -16.58
C LEU A 84 -16.21 1.78 -15.18
N GLU A 85 -17.49 1.86 -14.81
CA GLU A 85 -17.94 2.32 -13.48
C GLU A 85 -17.67 1.30 -12.36
N ALA A 86 -17.61 -0.01 -12.66
CA ALA A 86 -17.26 -1.05 -11.69
C ALA A 86 -15.77 -0.99 -11.28
N HIS A 87 -14.92 -0.40 -12.11
CA HIS A 87 -13.49 -0.24 -11.86
C HIS A 87 -13.17 1.02 -11.06
N ALA A 88 -13.80 2.14 -11.39
CA ALA A 88 -13.70 3.39 -10.64
C ALA A 88 -14.15 3.25 -9.17
N THR A 89 -14.91 2.21 -8.85
CA THR A 89 -15.58 2.06 -7.55
C THR A 89 -14.74 1.37 -6.46
N SER A 90 -13.69 0.62 -6.80
CA SER A 90 -12.73 0.08 -5.81
C SER A 90 -11.85 1.18 -5.19
N VAL A 91 -11.78 2.37 -5.81
CA VAL A 91 -10.96 3.50 -5.37
C VAL A 91 -11.78 4.47 -4.50
N ARG A 92 -13.10 4.27 -4.37
CA ARG A 92 -14.01 5.15 -3.61
C ARG A 92 -13.55 5.42 -2.17
N PRO A 93 -13.09 4.43 -1.38
CA PRO A 93 -12.62 4.69 -0.01
C PRO A 93 -11.48 5.71 0.05
N LEU A 94 -10.61 5.73 -0.97
CA LEU A 94 -9.48 6.66 -1.04
C LEU A 94 -9.96 8.07 -1.38
N GLY A 95 -10.95 8.20 -2.27
CA GLY A 95 -11.62 9.47 -2.54
C GLY A 95 -12.21 10.09 -1.28
N ILE A 96 -12.83 9.28 -0.41
CA ILE A 96 -13.39 9.72 0.87
C ILE A 96 -12.30 10.26 1.81
N VAL A 97 -11.14 9.59 1.89
CA VAL A 97 -9.99 10.08 2.66
C VAL A 97 -9.47 11.40 2.09
N ILE A 98 -9.30 11.49 0.77
CA ILE A 98 -8.84 12.70 0.09
C ILE A 98 -9.81 13.87 0.35
N ASP A 99 -11.12 13.64 0.23
CA ASP A 99 -12.14 14.67 0.45
C ASP A 99 -12.23 15.09 1.93
N ALA A 100 -12.08 14.15 2.87
CA ALA A 100 -12.01 14.46 4.29
C ALA A 100 -10.80 15.37 4.60
N ILE A 101 -9.63 15.09 4.02
CA ILE A 101 -8.43 15.92 4.16
C ILE A 101 -8.64 17.27 3.47
N ARG A 102 -9.18 17.28 2.24
CA ARG A 102 -9.41 18.51 1.45
C ARG A 102 -10.34 19.48 2.17
N ARG A 103 -11.38 18.98 2.84
CA ARG A 103 -12.32 19.80 3.63
C ARG A 103 -11.64 20.53 4.80
N ARG A 104 -10.60 19.95 5.40
CA ARG A 104 -9.86 20.55 6.51
C ARG A 104 -8.65 21.36 6.05
N HIS A 105 -7.96 20.87 5.02
CA HIS A 105 -6.75 21.43 4.46
C HIS A 105 -6.78 21.37 2.94
N HIS A 106 -7.29 22.43 2.31
CA HIS A 106 -7.53 22.45 0.86
C HIS A 106 -6.27 22.09 0.05
N GLU A 107 -5.13 22.69 0.36
CA GLU A 107 -3.86 22.46 -0.34
C GLU A 107 -3.34 21.02 -0.20
N LYS A 108 -3.47 20.44 1.00
CA LYS A 108 -3.04 19.06 1.28
C LYS A 108 -3.92 18.05 0.54
N GLY A 109 -5.24 18.26 0.52
CA GLY A 109 -6.17 17.40 -0.23
C GLY A 109 -5.90 17.42 -1.74
N THR A 110 -5.57 18.59 -2.31
CA THR A 110 -5.18 18.69 -3.73
C THR A 110 -3.96 17.83 -4.04
N SER A 111 -2.93 17.85 -3.19
CA SER A 111 -1.71 17.05 -3.38
C SER A 111 -1.94 15.54 -3.40
N LEU A 112 -2.99 15.04 -2.74
CA LEU A 112 -3.34 13.62 -2.70
C LEU A 112 -4.22 13.18 -3.88
N SER A 113 -4.80 14.12 -4.63
CA SER A 113 -5.68 13.79 -5.78
C SER A 113 -4.93 13.01 -6.87
N ILE A 114 -3.61 13.22 -6.99
CA ILE A 114 -2.74 12.46 -7.90
C ILE A 114 -2.78 10.95 -7.64
N LEU A 115 -2.95 10.53 -6.37
CA LEU A 115 -3.10 9.11 -6.04
C LEU A 115 -4.42 8.57 -6.58
N SER A 116 -5.50 9.35 -6.50
CA SER A 116 -6.78 8.95 -7.10
C SER A 116 -6.65 8.78 -8.62
N ASP A 117 -5.97 9.71 -9.29
CA ASP A 117 -5.80 9.66 -10.75
C ASP A 117 -5.02 8.42 -11.20
N ILE A 118 -3.91 8.12 -10.53
CA ILE A 118 -3.11 6.90 -10.80
C ILE A 118 -3.96 5.66 -10.57
N LEU A 119 -4.76 5.64 -9.51
CA LEU A 119 -5.54 4.48 -9.13
C LEU A 119 -6.73 4.25 -10.05
N ILE A 120 -7.37 5.30 -10.55
CA ILE A 120 -8.39 5.20 -11.59
C ILE A 120 -7.78 4.59 -12.85
N GLU A 121 -6.59 5.04 -13.26
CA GLU A 121 -5.88 4.47 -14.42
C GLU A 121 -5.45 3.02 -14.20
N MET A 122 -4.96 2.68 -13.01
CA MET A 122 -4.60 1.30 -12.65
C MET A 122 -5.82 0.39 -12.45
N ALA A 123 -7.00 0.95 -12.18
CA ALA A 123 -8.24 0.18 -12.05
C ALA A 123 -8.86 -0.17 -13.41
N ASN A 124 -8.53 0.57 -14.46
CA ASN A 124 -9.02 0.29 -15.80
C ASN A 124 -8.22 -0.87 -16.42
N ASP A 125 -8.75 -2.09 -16.33
CA ASP A 125 -8.09 -3.34 -16.76
C ASP A 125 -7.67 -3.31 -18.26
N GLU A 126 -8.40 -2.58 -19.11
CA GLU A 126 -8.05 -2.44 -20.55
C GLU A 126 -6.80 -1.59 -20.82
N THR A 127 -6.46 -0.67 -19.91
CA THR A 127 -5.40 0.31 -20.10
C THR A 127 -4.45 0.38 -18.91
N ALA A 128 -4.43 -0.63 -18.03
CA ALA A 128 -3.62 -0.67 -16.82
C ALA A 128 -2.15 -0.32 -17.12
N ARG A 129 -1.82 0.94 -16.83
CA ARG A 129 -0.56 1.60 -17.18
C ARG A 129 -0.05 2.31 -15.94
N ILE A 130 1.25 2.18 -15.69
CA ILE A 130 1.93 3.05 -14.72
C ILE A 130 2.61 4.16 -15.52
N ASP A 131 2.19 5.38 -15.25
CA ASP A 131 2.87 6.60 -15.68
C ASP A 131 3.95 6.97 -14.65
N LEU A 132 5.22 6.89 -15.06
CA LEU A 132 6.35 7.21 -14.18
C LEU A 132 6.37 8.69 -13.74
N ASP A 133 5.82 9.60 -14.54
CA ASP A 133 5.75 11.02 -14.19
C ASP A 133 4.74 11.23 -13.06
N LYS A 134 3.63 10.49 -13.06
CA LYS A 134 2.66 10.51 -11.95
C LYS A 134 3.21 9.85 -10.69
N LEU A 135 3.94 8.74 -10.82
CA LEU A 135 4.64 8.16 -9.67
C LEU A 135 5.67 9.14 -9.07
N THR A 136 6.36 9.91 -9.91
CA THR A 136 7.26 10.97 -9.43
C THR A 136 6.49 12.03 -8.64
N GLN A 137 5.30 12.42 -9.10
CA GLN A 137 4.43 13.34 -8.34
C GLN A 137 3.97 12.74 -6.99
N VAL A 138 3.70 11.43 -6.92
CA VAL A 138 3.40 10.74 -5.66
C VAL A 138 4.58 10.82 -4.69
N ILE A 139 5.80 10.61 -5.18
CA ILE A 139 7.03 10.74 -4.38
C ILE A 139 7.16 12.16 -3.82
N ASP A 140 6.90 13.17 -4.67
CA ASP A 140 6.93 14.57 -4.23
C ASP A 140 5.86 14.87 -3.17
N THR A 141 4.65 14.34 -3.34
CA THR A 141 3.59 14.44 -2.33
C THR A 141 4.02 13.77 -1.03
N ALA A 142 4.55 12.55 -1.07
CA ALA A 142 5.04 11.84 0.11
C ALA A 142 6.10 12.64 0.86
N ARG A 143 7.07 13.21 0.12
CA ARG A 143 8.12 14.08 0.68
C ARG A 143 7.56 15.31 1.38
N ARG A 144 6.57 15.99 0.78
CA ARG A 144 5.92 17.17 1.40
C ARG A 144 5.20 16.80 2.70
N TRP A 145 4.50 15.66 2.71
CA TRP A 145 3.80 15.18 3.90
C TRP A 145 4.77 14.83 5.04
N HIS A 146 5.86 14.11 4.74
CA HIS A 146 6.89 13.81 5.74
C HIS A 146 7.56 15.08 6.28
N GLY A 147 7.81 16.08 5.41
CA GLY A 147 8.33 17.38 5.84
C GLY A 147 7.40 18.14 6.79
N HIS A 148 6.08 17.94 6.67
CA HIS A 148 5.08 18.56 7.55
C HIS A 148 5.01 17.90 8.94
N LEU A 149 5.29 16.60 9.04
CA LEU A 149 5.25 15.87 10.33
C LEU A 149 6.31 16.34 11.32
N GLY A 150 7.49 16.74 10.82
CA GLY A 150 8.63 17.09 11.67
C GLY A 150 8.57 18.46 12.32
N LEU A 151 7.57 19.30 12.00
CA LEU A 151 7.50 20.67 12.48
C LEU A 151 6.57 20.85 13.68
N ASP A 152 5.44 20.14 13.75
CA ASP A 152 4.40 20.40 14.76
C ASP A 152 3.63 19.12 15.16
N GLU A 153 4.28 18.16 15.85
CA GLU A 153 3.61 16.94 16.34
C GLU A 153 2.38 17.26 17.21
N ASP A 154 2.48 18.26 18.08
CA ASP A 154 1.38 18.69 18.96
C ASP A 154 0.19 19.26 18.16
N GLN A 155 0.46 19.95 17.04
CA GLN A 155 -0.59 20.45 16.15
C GLN A 155 -1.21 19.30 15.36
N LEU A 156 -0.41 18.33 14.92
CA LEU A 156 -0.92 17.11 14.31
C LEU A 156 -1.81 16.34 15.28
N GLU A 157 -1.47 16.20 16.55
CA GLU A 157 -2.35 15.54 17.54
C GLU A 157 -3.70 16.27 17.73
N GLN A 158 -3.73 17.60 17.56
CA GLN A 158 -4.95 18.41 17.72
C GLN A 158 -5.80 18.54 16.45
N ASP A 159 -5.20 18.46 15.26
CA ASP A 159 -5.85 18.82 13.98
C ASP A 159 -6.24 17.59 13.11
N SER A 160 -5.68 16.42 13.42
CA SER A 160 -5.43 15.40 12.41
C SER A 160 -6.63 14.57 11.96
N SER A 161 -6.95 14.73 10.67
CA SER A 161 -7.50 13.64 9.86
C SER A 161 -6.81 12.32 10.21
N ARG A 162 -7.55 11.22 10.26
CA ARG A 162 -7.01 9.89 10.57
C ARG A 162 -5.72 9.56 9.83
N PHE A 163 -5.64 9.88 8.54
CA PHE A 163 -4.44 9.66 7.72
C PHE A 163 -3.18 10.27 8.36
N ALA A 164 -3.28 11.49 8.85
CA ALA A 164 -2.14 12.18 9.45
C ALA A 164 -1.71 11.52 10.79
N ARG A 165 -2.66 11.00 11.59
CA ARG A 165 -2.34 10.18 12.79
C ARG A 165 -1.69 8.86 12.42
N THR A 166 -2.25 8.17 11.43
CA THR A 166 -1.68 6.91 10.93
C THR A 166 -0.25 7.15 10.47
N LEU A 167 -0.02 8.19 9.65
CA LEU A 167 1.28 8.53 9.12
C LEU A 167 2.28 8.93 10.23
N LEU A 168 1.85 9.73 11.21
CA LEU A 168 2.67 10.09 12.36
C LEU A 168 3.06 8.84 13.18
N THR A 169 2.09 7.97 13.47
CA THR A 169 2.31 6.72 14.21
C THR A 169 3.32 5.83 13.46
N TYR A 170 3.19 5.71 12.14
CA TYR A 170 4.09 4.88 11.33
C TYR A 170 5.50 5.45 11.29
N ASN A 171 5.64 6.78 11.19
CA ASN A 171 6.94 7.44 11.30
C ASN A 171 7.57 7.27 12.68
N LYS A 172 6.79 7.39 13.77
CA LYS A 172 7.27 7.14 15.13
C LYS A 172 7.74 5.70 15.31
N ALA A 173 7.02 4.71 14.76
CA ALA A 173 7.48 3.31 14.80
C ALA A 173 8.78 3.09 14.00
N TYR A 174 8.92 3.76 12.85
CA TYR A 174 10.10 3.63 11.99
C TYR A 174 11.35 4.31 12.58
N PHE A 175 11.22 5.54 13.11
CA PHE A 175 12.34 6.37 13.59
C PHE A 175 12.49 6.43 15.11
N GLY A 176 11.39 6.34 15.86
CA GLY A 176 11.26 6.87 17.23
C GLY A 176 11.21 5.84 18.36
N ASP A 177 10.86 4.57 18.08
CA ASP A 177 10.79 3.52 19.12
C ASP A 177 12.17 2.96 19.49
N LEU A 178 13.05 3.83 19.98
CA LEU A 178 14.41 3.47 20.39
C LEU A 178 14.40 2.93 21.81
N SER A 179 14.82 1.67 21.97
CA SER A 179 15.11 1.05 23.26
C SER A 179 16.61 0.90 23.45
N PHE A 180 17.09 1.11 24.67
CA PHE A 180 18.50 0.95 25.04
C PHE A 180 18.67 -0.34 25.82
N THR A 181 19.47 -1.27 25.29
CA THR A 181 19.82 -2.50 26.00
C THR A 181 21.29 -2.45 26.40
N ALA A 182 21.55 -2.52 27.71
CA ALA A 182 22.90 -2.58 28.25
C ALA A 182 23.28 -4.05 28.51
N ARG A 183 24.34 -4.54 27.84
CA ARG A 183 24.94 -5.84 28.12
C ARG A 183 26.33 -5.65 28.73
N SER A 184 26.51 -6.15 29.95
CA SER A 184 27.83 -6.24 30.59
C SER A 184 28.48 -7.56 30.17
N ALA A 185 29.65 -7.49 29.54
CA ALA A 185 30.48 -8.66 29.26
C ALA A 185 31.65 -8.68 30.25
N SER A 186 31.68 -9.66 31.15
CA SER A 186 32.78 -9.87 32.10
C SER A 186 33.82 -10.82 31.50
N THR A 187 34.75 -10.28 30.73
CA THR A 187 35.95 -11.03 30.33
C THR A 187 37.10 -10.66 31.28
N GLY A 188 37.33 -11.50 32.29
CA GLY A 188 38.60 -11.75 32.99
C GLY A 188 39.30 -10.62 33.77
N SER A 189 39.19 -9.35 33.39
CA SER A 189 39.81 -8.22 34.10
C SER A 189 39.29 -6.84 33.66
N SER A 190 38.26 -6.75 32.81
CA SER A 190 37.64 -5.47 32.46
C SER A 190 36.13 -5.57 32.27
N LEU A 191 35.38 -4.62 32.86
CA LEU A 191 33.96 -4.41 32.61
C LEU A 191 33.78 -3.76 31.24
N ARG A 192 33.33 -4.53 30.25
CA ARG A 192 32.91 -4.01 28.94
C ARG A 192 31.39 -3.83 28.95
N GLY A 193 30.93 -2.58 28.90
CA GLY A 193 29.52 -2.26 28.70
C GLY A 193 29.25 -2.05 27.21
N ILE A 194 28.33 -2.83 26.64
CA ILE A 194 27.80 -2.60 25.29
C ILE A 194 26.39 -2.04 25.46
N VAL A 195 26.17 -0.80 25.04
CA VAL A 195 24.82 -0.24 24.92
C VAL A 195 24.42 -0.36 23.46
N LYS A 196 23.37 -1.14 23.20
CA LYS A 196 22.79 -1.30 21.88
C LYS A 196 21.47 -0.54 21.81
N VAL A 197 21.37 0.38 20.86
CA VAL A 197 20.10 1.02 20.48
C VAL A 197 19.35 0.05 19.58
N VAL A 198 18.14 -0.32 19.96
CA VAL A 198 17.28 -1.24 19.20
C VAL A 198 15.96 -0.53 18.91
N SER A 199 15.66 -0.32 17.63
CA SER A 199 14.32 0.04 17.19
C SER A 199 13.49 -1.21 16.96
N LYS A 200 12.21 -1.19 17.37
CA LYS A 200 11.25 -2.24 16.99
C LYS A 200 10.87 -2.16 15.50
N GLY A 201 11.00 -0.98 14.90
CA GLY A 201 10.68 -0.72 13.50
C GLY A 201 9.18 -0.54 13.26
N PHE A 202 8.88 -0.07 12.06
CA PHE A 202 7.52 -0.06 11.53
C PHE A 202 7.11 -1.50 11.19
N VAL A 203 5.96 -1.94 11.70
CA VAL A 203 5.39 -3.26 11.41
C VAL A 203 4.16 -3.04 10.55
N ASP A 204 4.20 -3.51 9.30
CA ASP A 204 3.06 -3.38 8.40
C ASP A 204 1.86 -4.22 8.88
N ARG A 205 0.71 -4.03 8.23
CA ARG A 205 -0.54 -4.75 8.52
C ARG A 205 -0.39 -6.28 8.53
N SER A 206 0.51 -6.82 7.72
CA SER A 206 0.76 -8.25 7.57
C SER A 206 1.85 -8.78 8.52
N GLY A 207 2.45 -7.93 9.35
CA GLY A 207 3.52 -8.30 10.29
C GLY A 207 4.94 -8.16 9.74
N ASN A 208 5.13 -7.60 8.55
CA ASN A 208 6.48 -7.38 8.01
C ASN A 208 7.12 -6.16 8.66
N ILE A 209 8.38 -6.31 9.09
CA ILE A 209 9.09 -5.29 9.86
C ILE A 209 10.05 -4.50 8.96
N LEU A 210 9.96 -3.17 9.02
CA LEU A 210 10.86 -2.22 8.40
C LEU A 210 11.64 -1.45 9.47
N LEU A 211 12.96 -1.59 9.42
CA LEU A 211 13.89 -0.97 10.35
C LEU A 211 14.70 0.12 9.64
N PHE A 212 14.78 1.29 10.27
CA PHE A 212 15.60 2.37 9.74
C PHE A 212 17.09 1.99 9.76
N PRO A 213 17.80 2.08 8.62
CA PRO A 213 19.15 1.54 8.47
C PRO A 213 20.21 2.24 9.33
N GLY A 214 20.02 3.51 9.70
CA GLY A 214 21.01 4.31 10.44
C GLY A 214 21.03 4.12 11.96
N LEU A 215 20.15 3.30 12.54
CA LEU A 215 19.99 3.19 14.01
C LEU A 215 20.80 2.07 14.66
N SER A 216 21.63 1.34 13.92
CA SER A 216 22.59 0.41 14.52
C SER A 216 23.76 1.21 15.12
N ALA A 217 23.57 1.75 16.32
CA ALA A 217 24.65 2.29 17.13
C ALA A 217 25.02 1.25 18.19
N GLU A 218 26.15 0.58 17.99
CA GLU A 218 26.81 -0.18 19.04
C GLU A 218 27.81 0.75 19.73
N ILE A 219 27.57 1.04 21.02
CA ILE A 219 28.51 1.78 21.86
C ILE A 219 29.33 0.74 22.63
N GLU A 220 30.57 0.54 22.19
CA GLU A 220 31.53 -0.33 22.87
C GLU A 220 32.37 0.52 23.84
N VAL A 221 32.14 0.36 25.15
CA VAL A 221 32.99 0.98 26.18
C VAL A 221 34.17 0.04 26.45
N SER A 222 35.33 0.35 25.87
CA SER A 222 36.57 -0.38 26.12
C SER A 222 37.31 0.15 27.36
N PRO A 223 38.08 -0.68 28.08
CA PRO A 223 38.87 -0.26 29.25
C PRO A 223 39.91 0.84 28.96
N ALA A 224 40.22 1.10 27.69
CA ALA A 224 41.08 2.18 27.24
C ALA A 224 40.40 3.57 27.13
N LYS A 225 39.16 3.73 27.64
CA LYS A 225 38.32 4.94 27.47
C LYS A 225 38.05 5.33 26.01
N SER A 226 38.25 4.41 25.06
CA SER A 226 37.85 4.64 23.67
C SER A 226 36.38 4.29 23.52
N LEU A 227 35.59 5.30 23.14
CA LEU A 227 34.19 5.16 22.77
C LEU A 227 34.14 4.89 21.27
N ARG A 228 33.87 3.65 20.87
CA ARG A 228 33.65 3.33 19.46
C ARG A 228 32.15 3.37 19.19
N ILE A 229 31.71 4.40 18.47
CA ILE A 229 30.38 4.46 17.88
C ILE A 229 30.52 3.90 16.47
N SER A 230 29.99 2.71 16.24
CA SER A 230 29.75 2.22 14.89
C SER A 230 28.31 2.58 14.55
N ALA A 231 28.11 3.60 13.71
CA ALA A 231 26.82 3.88 13.08
C ALA A 231 26.78 3.17 11.72
N GLY A 232 25.69 2.47 11.41
CA GLY A 232 25.46 1.92 10.08
C GLY A 232 25.52 2.99 9.00
N THR A 233 26.02 2.66 7.81
CA THR A 233 25.99 3.58 6.66
C THR A 233 24.55 3.86 6.28
N VAL A 234 24.14 5.13 6.31
CA VAL A 234 22.81 5.56 5.86
C VAL A 234 22.77 5.50 4.34
N ASP A 235 21.98 4.58 3.80
CA ASP A 235 21.73 4.45 2.36
C ASP A 235 20.50 5.30 1.98
N SER A 236 20.73 6.35 1.19
CA SER A 236 19.67 7.25 0.74
C SER A 236 18.60 6.53 -0.07
N GLN A 237 18.97 5.51 -0.87
CA GLN A 237 18.04 4.73 -1.68
C GLN A 237 17.03 4.00 -0.81
N ARG A 238 17.54 3.34 0.24
CA ARG A 238 16.71 2.62 1.20
C ARG A 238 15.83 3.57 2.01
N VAL A 239 16.40 4.67 2.52
CA VAL A 239 15.63 5.63 3.33
C VAL A 239 14.49 6.26 2.52
N SER A 240 14.73 6.66 1.28
CA SER A 240 13.67 7.25 0.46
C SER A 240 12.60 6.24 0.07
N ALA A 241 12.99 5.01 -0.28
CA ALA A 241 12.06 3.91 -0.57
C ALA A 241 11.18 3.58 0.66
N ASP A 242 11.78 3.48 1.85
CA ASP A 242 11.08 3.17 3.09
C ASP A 242 10.11 4.31 3.49
N LEU A 243 10.53 5.57 3.36
CA LEU A 243 9.65 6.72 3.61
C LEU A 243 8.45 6.76 2.66
N THR A 244 8.67 6.52 1.36
CA THR A 244 7.58 6.46 0.38
C THR A 244 6.65 5.28 0.67
N ARG A 245 7.19 4.10 1.04
CA ARG A 245 6.38 2.96 1.48
C ARG A 245 5.54 3.32 2.70
N ILE A 246 6.13 3.87 3.76
CA ILE A 246 5.41 4.26 4.98
C ILE A 246 4.27 5.22 4.68
N PHE A 247 4.50 6.20 3.80
CA PHE A 247 3.48 7.15 3.38
C PHE A 247 2.29 6.45 2.70
N LEU A 248 2.57 5.56 1.75
CA LEU A 248 1.54 4.84 1.01
C LEU A 248 0.82 3.81 1.90
N GLU A 249 1.56 3.05 2.71
CA GLU A 249 1.01 2.13 3.71
C GLU A 249 0.00 2.88 4.60
N ALA A 250 0.38 4.02 5.18
CA ALA A 250 -0.52 4.83 6.00
C ALA A 250 -1.74 5.35 5.23
N PHE A 251 -1.58 5.75 3.97
CA PHE A 251 -2.66 6.26 3.14
C PHE A 251 -3.70 5.18 2.83
N PHE A 252 -3.24 4.03 2.33
CA PHE A 252 -4.11 2.91 1.99
C PHE A 252 -4.70 2.25 3.23
N ASP A 253 -3.94 2.10 4.32
CA ASP A 253 -4.45 1.54 5.57
C ASP A 253 -5.56 2.41 6.16
N THR A 254 -5.43 3.73 6.04
CA THR A 254 -6.49 4.66 6.47
C THR A 254 -7.77 4.48 5.64
N ALA A 255 -7.65 4.24 4.34
CA ALA A 255 -8.79 4.13 3.44
C ALA A 255 -9.46 2.75 3.47
N PHE A 256 -8.67 1.69 3.36
CA PHE A 256 -9.16 0.32 3.18
C PHE A 256 -9.40 -0.40 4.49
N ARG A 257 -8.61 -0.15 5.54
CA ARG A 257 -8.75 -0.76 6.87
C ARG A 257 -8.98 -2.28 6.83
N VAL A 258 -8.24 -2.98 5.97
CA VAL A 258 -8.18 -4.44 6.03
C VAL A 258 -7.64 -4.85 7.42
N PRO A 259 -8.18 -5.89 8.08
CA PRO A 259 -7.73 -6.27 9.41
C PRO A 259 -6.21 -6.49 9.50
N ALA A 260 -5.60 -5.96 10.56
CA ALA A 260 -4.17 -6.09 10.83
C ALA A 260 -3.86 -7.25 11.77
N VAL A 261 -2.70 -7.87 11.60
CA VAL A 261 -2.23 -8.90 12.53
C VAL A 261 -1.84 -8.28 13.88
N HIS A 262 -1.89 -9.10 14.94
CA HIS A 262 -1.45 -8.67 16.26
C HIS A 262 -0.03 -8.09 16.23
N GLY A 263 0.15 -6.93 16.87
CA GLY A 263 1.45 -6.22 16.93
C GLY A 263 1.77 -5.33 15.72
N ALA A 264 0.91 -5.27 14.70
CA ALA A 264 1.06 -4.32 13.60
C ALA A 264 0.97 -2.86 14.08
N THR A 265 1.72 -1.95 13.45
CA THR A 265 1.74 -0.53 13.82
C THR A 265 0.38 0.14 13.59
N ALA A 266 -0.42 -0.35 12.65
CA ALA A 266 -1.79 0.11 12.39
C ALA A 266 -2.69 0.08 13.65
N LEU A 267 -2.49 -0.91 14.53
CA LEU A 267 -3.26 -1.09 15.76
C LEU A 267 -2.90 -0.07 16.85
N GLN A 268 -1.77 0.62 16.70
CA GLN A 268 -1.29 1.63 17.65
C GLN A 268 -1.81 3.04 17.33
N VAL A 269 -2.47 3.21 16.18
CA VAL A 269 -3.05 4.49 15.78
C VAL A 269 -4.14 4.86 16.78
N GLY A 270 -3.84 5.85 17.63
CA GLY A 270 -4.72 6.26 18.72
C GLY A 270 -6.13 6.57 18.23
N GLY A 271 -7.10 5.87 18.82
CA GLY A 271 -8.52 6.20 18.66
C GLY A 271 -8.79 7.52 19.39
N SER A 272 -9.27 8.54 18.67
CA SER A 272 -10.06 9.57 19.34
C SER A 272 -11.37 8.93 19.79
N PHE A 273 -12.02 9.45 20.85
CA PHE A 273 -13.30 8.92 21.33
C PHE A 273 -14.42 8.87 20.26
N GLN A 274 -14.22 9.50 19.10
CA GLN A 274 -15.19 9.58 18.00
C GLN A 274 -14.90 8.60 16.85
N GLU A 275 -13.81 7.83 16.90
CA GLU A 275 -13.31 7.06 15.79
C GLU A 275 -13.15 5.57 16.15
N SER A 276 -13.61 4.68 15.27
CA SER A 276 -13.45 3.24 15.49
C SER A 276 -11.96 2.85 15.40
N PRO A 277 -11.46 1.97 16.30
CA PRO A 277 -10.07 1.53 16.27
C PRO A 277 -9.76 0.77 14.98
N TYR A 278 -8.51 0.78 14.53
CA TYR A 278 -8.11 -0.02 13.37
C TYR A 278 -8.47 -1.50 13.61
N PRO A 279 -9.10 -2.20 12.64
CA PRO A 279 -9.54 -3.57 12.86
C PRO A 279 -8.35 -4.51 13.05
N GLU A 280 -8.38 -5.28 14.12
CA GLU A 280 -7.46 -6.38 14.38
C GLU A 280 -8.05 -7.68 13.84
N PHE A 281 -7.20 -8.55 13.31
CA PHE A 281 -7.61 -9.90 12.95
C PHE A 281 -7.83 -10.73 14.22
N ASP A 282 -9.09 -11.07 14.50
CA ASP A 282 -9.47 -11.97 15.57
C ASP A 282 -9.46 -13.42 15.07
N ALA A 283 -8.61 -14.26 15.66
CA ALA A 283 -8.52 -15.68 15.32
C ALA A 283 -9.71 -16.50 15.87
N ASP A 284 -10.37 -16.02 16.93
CA ASP A 284 -11.51 -16.68 17.56
C ASP A 284 -12.81 -16.39 16.79
N HIS A 285 -12.91 -15.20 16.18
CA HIS A 285 -14.04 -14.78 15.33
C HIS A 285 -13.57 -14.22 13.99
N PRO A 286 -12.92 -15.06 13.14
CA PRO A 286 -12.28 -14.58 11.93
C PRO A 286 -13.29 -14.11 10.89
N THR A 287 -13.13 -12.87 10.39
CA THR A 287 -13.93 -12.36 9.27
C THR A 287 -13.66 -13.12 7.97
N ILE A 288 -12.44 -13.64 7.82
CA ILE A 288 -12.03 -14.62 6.81
C ILE A 288 -11.13 -15.66 7.48
N PRO A 289 -11.12 -16.94 7.04
CA PRO A 289 -10.22 -17.95 7.58
C PRO A 289 -8.75 -17.50 7.54
N LEU A 290 -7.93 -17.98 8.50
CA LEU A 290 -6.51 -17.64 8.56
C LEU A 290 -5.77 -18.01 7.27
N GLU A 291 -6.13 -19.14 6.65
CA GLU A 291 -5.57 -19.58 5.37
C GLU A 291 -5.93 -18.62 4.23
N ALA A 292 -7.12 -18.03 4.26
CA ALA A 292 -7.54 -17.03 3.29
C ALA A 292 -6.76 -15.73 3.48
N LEU A 293 -6.59 -15.27 4.73
CA LEU A 293 -5.76 -14.10 5.03
C LEU A 293 -4.31 -14.32 4.56
N ALA A 294 -3.74 -15.49 4.83
CA ALA A 294 -2.40 -15.85 4.37
C ALA A 294 -2.28 -15.87 2.83
N ARG A 295 -3.33 -16.31 2.12
CA ARG A 295 -3.40 -16.23 0.65
C ARG A 295 -3.38 -14.79 0.18
N VAL A 296 -4.23 -13.92 0.75
CA VAL A 296 -4.30 -12.49 0.42
C VAL A 296 -2.93 -11.83 0.61
N THR A 297 -2.28 -12.02 1.76
CA THR A 297 -0.95 -11.45 2.02
C THR A 297 0.08 -11.98 1.03
N ARG A 298 0.10 -13.28 0.73
CA ARG A 298 1.05 -13.86 -0.22
C ARG A 298 0.86 -13.31 -1.64
N ASP A 299 -0.38 -13.21 -2.11
CA ASP A 299 -0.66 -12.72 -3.46
C ASP A 299 -0.39 -11.21 -3.57
N ALA A 300 -0.63 -10.44 -2.50
CA ALA A 300 -0.23 -9.04 -2.43
C ALA A 300 1.30 -8.85 -2.48
N LEU A 301 2.07 -9.66 -1.74
CA LEU A 301 3.54 -9.62 -1.78
C LEU A 301 4.10 -10.05 -3.15
N ARG A 302 3.44 -10.99 -3.84
CA ARG A 302 3.78 -11.37 -5.22
C ARG A 302 3.54 -10.20 -6.18
N ALA A 303 2.40 -9.53 -6.06
CA ALA A 303 2.08 -8.36 -6.86
C ALA A 303 3.09 -7.22 -6.63
N GLU A 304 3.45 -6.96 -5.36
CA GLU A 304 4.50 -6.00 -4.99
C GLU A 304 5.81 -6.32 -5.71
N ALA A 305 6.32 -7.55 -5.54
CA ALA A 305 7.58 -7.97 -6.13
C ALA A 305 7.57 -7.92 -7.67
N ALA A 306 6.47 -8.32 -8.30
CA ALA A 306 6.32 -8.28 -9.75
C ALA A 306 6.36 -6.84 -10.27
N VAL A 307 5.55 -5.95 -9.69
CA VAL A 307 5.48 -4.54 -10.10
C VAL A 307 6.78 -3.81 -9.82
N THR A 308 7.39 -4.01 -8.65
CA THR A 308 8.72 -3.49 -8.34
C THR A 308 9.76 -3.95 -9.37
N SER A 309 9.77 -5.23 -9.75
CA SER A 309 10.70 -5.73 -10.77
C SER A 309 10.48 -5.09 -12.14
N LEU A 310 9.22 -4.91 -12.56
CA LEU A 310 8.88 -4.27 -13.84
C LEU A 310 9.29 -2.80 -13.86
N VAL A 311 8.96 -2.06 -12.81
CA VAL A 311 9.35 -0.64 -12.69
C VAL A 311 10.87 -0.52 -12.69
N GLY A 312 11.57 -1.38 -11.94
CA GLY A 312 13.03 -1.37 -11.94
C GLY A 312 13.65 -1.68 -13.29
N LYS A 313 13.07 -2.60 -14.07
CA LYS A 313 13.51 -2.83 -15.46
C LYS A 313 13.28 -1.63 -16.36
N ALA A 314 12.15 -0.96 -16.25
CA ALA A 314 11.86 0.20 -17.08
C ALA A 314 12.76 1.39 -16.74
N VAL A 315 12.90 1.69 -15.44
CA VAL A 315 13.68 2.83 -14.96
C VAL A 315 15.18 2.62 -15.17
N ARG A 316 15.70 1.40 -14.97
CA ARG A 316 17.13 1.09 -15.11
C ARG A 316 17.56 0.55 -16.48
N GLY A 317 16.65 0.05 -17.32
CA GLY A 317 17.02 -0.72 -18.52
C GLY A 317 16.16 -0.56 -19.76
N GLY A 318 15.04 0.18 -19.71
CA GLY A 318 14.09 0.26 -20.83
C GLY A 318 14.22 1.49 -21.73
N SER A 319 15.00 2.50 -21.34
CA SER A 319 15.01 3.81 -21.99
C SER A 319 16.42 4.38 -22.09
N VAL A 320 16.68 5.14 -23.15
CA VAL A 320 17.88 5.97 -23.33
C VAL A 320 18.01 7.02 -22.20
N PHE A 321 16.96 7.19 -21.40
CA PHE A 321 16.86 8.06 -20.23
C PHE A 321 17.01 7.32 -18.90
N SER A 322 17.70 6.17 -18.86
CA SER A 322 18.10 5.49 -17.60
C SER A 322 18.42 6.52 -16.53
N THR A 323 17.61 6.59 -15.48
CA THR A 323 17.83 7.59 -14.45
C THR A 323 19.14 7.24 -13.76
N GLN A 324 20.16 8.09 -13.85
CA GLN A 324 21.43 7.90 -13.12
C GLN A 324 21.25 8.09 -11.60
N ASN A 325 20.01 8.19 -11.13
CA ASN A 325 19.63 8.42 -9.75
C ASN A 325 18.97 7.13 -9.20
N GLU A 326 19.79 6.25 -8.65
CA GLU A 326 19.32 5.00 -8.02
C GLU A 326 18.38 5.26 -6.83
N THR A 327 18.53 6.39 -6.15
CA THR A 327 17.61 6.79 -5.08
C THR A 327 16.20 7.02 -5.64
N LEU A 328 16.08 7.73 -6.76
CA LEU A 328 14.79 7.92 -7.43
C LEU A 328 14.22 6.59 -7.93
N ALA A 329 15.04 5.74 -8.54
CA ALA A 329 14.61 4.43 -9.04
C ALA A 329 14.04 3.54 -7.91
N ALA A 330 14.78 3.40 -6.80
CA ALA A 330 14.33 2.64 -5.63
C ALA A 330 13.02 3.20 -5.05
N THR A 331 12.83 4.52 -5.10
CA THR A 331 11.63 5.18 -4.59
C THR A 331 10.42 4.96 -5.51
N LEU A 332 10.61 5.01 -6.83
CA LEU A 332 9.57 4.69 -7.83
C LEU A 332 9.13 3.24 -7.72
N GLU A 333 10.10 2.34 -7.55
CA GLU A 333 9.87 0.90 -7.32
C GLU A 333 9.05 0.61 -6.07
N ALA A 334 9.39 1.28 -4.96
CA ALA A 334 8.64 1.16 -3.71
C ALA A 334 7.23 1.73 -3.87
N ALA A 335 7.08 2.89 -4.53
CA ALA A 335 5.78 3.52 -4.74
C ALA A 335 4.82 2.59 -5.51
N ALA A 336 5.28 2.11 -6.67
CA ALA A 336 4.48 1.23 -7.52
C ALA A 336 4.17 -0.11 -6.85
N GLY A 337 5.17 -0.73 -6.21
CA GLY A 337 5.01 -2.01 -5.53
C GLY A 337 3.98 -1.94 -4.40
N VAL A 338 4.05 -0.91 -3.55
CA VAL A 338 3.14 -0.75 -2.41
C VAL A 338 1.71 -0.44 -2.87
N ILE A 339 1.54 0.38 -3.92
CA ILE A 339 0.21 0.62 -4.52
C ILE A 339 -0.40 -0.71 -4.98
N ALA A 340 0.36 -1.50 -5.74
CA ALA A 340 -0.11 -2.80 -6.24
C ALA A 340 -0.45 -3.76 -5.10
N LYS A 341 0.44 -3.86 -4.09
CA LYS A 341 0.22 -4.65 -2.87
C LYS A 341 -1.12 -4.29 -2.24
N LYS A 342 -1.35 -3.02 -1.94
CA LYS A 342 -2.52 -2.54 -1.19
C LYS A 342 -3.83 -2.75 -1.92
N LEU A 343 -3.84 -2.61 -3.25
CA LEU A 343 -5.01 -2.92 -4.06
C LEU A 343 -5.38 -4.40 -4.00
N ILE A 344 -4.38 -5.29 -4.13
CA ILE A 344 -4.59 -6.74 -4.05
C ILE A 344 -4.98 -7.17 -2.62
N GLU A 345 -4.42 -6.56 -1.58
CA GLU A 345 -4.83 -6.82 -0.20
C GLU A 345 -6.32 -6.52 0.01
N HIS A 346 -6.77 -5.34 -0.43
CA HIS A 346 -8.16 -4.90 -0.27
C HIS A 346 -9.13 -5.76 -1.07
N GLU A 347 -8.89 -5.94 -2.37
CA GLU A 347 -9.78 -6.74 -3.20
C GLU A 347 -9.75 -8.22 -2.81
N GLY A 348 -8.58 -8.77 -2.50
CA GLY A 348 -8.44 -10.14 -2.03
C GLY A 348 -9.20 -10.38 -0.73
N PHE A 349 -9.08 -9.47 0.25
CA PHE A 349 -9.85 -9.56 1.49
C PHE A 349 -11.36 -9.58 1.22
N CYS A 350 -11.85 -8.62 0.42
CA CYS A 350 -13.27 -8.56 0.05
C CYS A 350 -13.76 -9.83 -0.67
N TYR A 351 -12.95 -10.38 -1.58
CA TYR A 351 -13.27 -11.62 -2.29
C TYR A 351 -13.46 -12.81 -1.34
N TYR A 352 -12.52 -13.02 -0.40
CA TYR A 352 -12.62 -14.12 0.55
C TYR A 352 -13.73 -13.91 1.58
N GLN A 353 -13.98 -12.67 2.00
CA GLN A 353 -15.07 -12.35 2.91
C GLN A 353 -16.43 -12.78 2.35
N ILE A 354 -16.69 -12.52 1.06
CA ILE A 354 -17.99 -12.84 0.48
C ILE A 354 -18.12 -14.32 0.05
N SER A 355 -17.01 -14.99 -0.27
CA SER A 355 -17.03 -16.36 -0.79
C SER A 355 -17.09 -17.41 0.32
N GLU A 356 -16.43 -17.14 1.44
CA GLU A 356 -16.43 -18.05 2.60
C GLU A 356 -17.74 -17.95 3.39
N VAL A 357 -18.32 -16.75 3.55
CA VAL A 357 -19.66 -16.56 4.16
C VAL A 357 -20.72 -17.37 3.41
N THR A 358 -20.66 -17.38 2.08
CA THR A 358 -21.62 -18.12 1.26
C THR A 358 -21.44 -19.64 1.37
N SER A 359 -20.19 -20.10 1.50
CA SER A 359 -19.88 -21.53 1.66
C SER A 359 -20.34 -22.05 3.03
N ALA A 360 -20.23 -21.24 4.09
CA ALA A 360 -20.74 -21.58 5.42
C ALA A 360 -22.28 -21.67 5.48
N ILE A 361 -22.99 -20.74 4.81
CA ILE A 361 -24.46 -20.78 4.72
C ILE A 361 -24.91 -22.03 3.96
N ALA A 362 -24.27 -22.35 2.84
CA ALA A 362 -24.61 -23.54 2.04
C ALA A 362 -24.34 -24.86 2.77
N ALA A 363 -23.39 -24.89 3.72
CA ALA A 363 -23.12 -26.06 4.55
C ALA A 363 -24.20 -26.25 5.64
N ASN A 364 -24.67 -25.17 6.26
CA ASN A 364 -25.71 -25.24 7.29
C ASN A 364 -27.08 -25.63 6.72
N ASP A 365 -27.42 -25.22 5.48
CA ASP A 365 -28.69 -25.60 4.84
C ASP A 365 -28.75 -27.10 4.48
N GLN A 366 -27.62 -27.82 4.49
CA GLN A 366 -27.58 -29.27 4.25
C GLN A 366 -27.74 -30.11 5.52
N ASP A 367 -27.61 -29.51 6.71
CA ASP A 367 -27.73 -30.18 8.00
C ASP A 367 -29.13 -30.04 8.64
N GLU A 368 -30.11 -29.46 7.93
CA GLU A 368 -31.51 -29.50 8.35
C GLU A 368 -32.06 -30.94 8.22
N PRO A 369 -32.50 -31.59 9.32
CA PRO A 369 -33.02 -32.94 9.28
C PRO A 369 -34.35 -32.91 8.51
N ARG A 370 -34.33 -33.42 7.28
CA ARG A 370 -35.56 -33.66 6.51
C ARG A 370 -36.50 -34.50 7.36
N ASP A 371 -37.62 -33.90 7.74
CA ASP A 371 -38.70 -34.52 8.49
C ASP A 371 -38.96 -35.95 7.99
N ALA A 372 -38.76 -36.90 8.90
CA ALA A 372 -39.15 -38.28 8.66
C ALA A 372 -40.67 -38.31 8.45
N PRO A 373 -41.17 -39.03 7.42
CA PRO A 373 -42.61 -39.11 7.19
C PRO A 373 -43.29 -39.73 8.40
N VAL A 374 -44.15 -38.95 9.05
CA VAL A 374 -45.03 -39.40 10.12
C VAL A 374 -45.97 -40.46 9.53
N SER A 375 -45.69 -41.72 9.84
CA SER A 375 -46.61 -42.82 9.58
C SER A 375 -47.78 -42.70 10.55
N THR A 376 -48.93 -42.25 10.06
CA THR A 376 -50.20 -42.33 10.81
C THR A 376 -50.73 -43.76 10.80
N PRO A 377 -51.23 -44.26 11.95
CA PRO A 377 -51.81 -45.60 12.10
C PRO A 377 -53.18 -45.78 11.44
#